data_AF-A0A076H3C9-F1
#
_entry.id   AF-A0A076H3C9-F1
#
_cell.length_a   1.000
_cell.length_b   1.000
_cell.length_c   1.000
_cell.angle_alpha   90.00
_cell.angle_beta   90.00
_cell.angle_gamma   90.00
#
_symmetry.space_group_name_H-M   'P 1'
#
loop_
_entity.id
_entity.type
_entity.pdbx_description
1 polymer ?
#
loop_
_entity_poly.entity_id
_entity_poly.type
_entity_poly.pdbx_seq_one_letter_code
_entity_poly.pdbx_strand_id
1 'polypeptide(L)' 'MNEDQLAELKRLRSVLDVAKRNGNQLFIENIEREIAAVVRGECSPLIEEYLTEEDRSFKDSL' A
#
# COMPACT_ATOMS: atom_id res chain seq x y z
N MET A 1 9.09 -14.10 -6.39
CA MET A 1 7.76 -13.52 -6.16
C MET A 1 6.79 -14.66 -5.98
N ASN A 2 6.10 -14.75 -4.84
CA ASN A 2 5.14 -15.82 -4.55
C ASN A 2 3.71 -15.46 -5.01
N GLU A 3 2.77 -16.40 -4.90
CA GLU A 3 1.38 -16.20 -5.32
C GLU A 3 0.69 -15.07 -4.56
N ASP A 4 1.00 -14.93 -3.26
CA ASP A 4 0.46 -13.87 -2.40
C ASP A 4 0.93 -12.49 -2.83
N GLN A 5 2.22 -12.32 -3.12
CA GLN A 5 2.80 -11.07 -3.65
C GLN A 5 2.19 -10.72 -5.01
N LEU A 6 1.96 -11.71 -5.88
CA LEU A 6 1.32 -11.48 -7.17
C LEU A 6 -0.15 -11.03 -7.01
N ALA A 7 -0.88 -11.61 -6.06
CA ALA A 7 -2.24 -11.22 -5.75
C ALA A 7 -2.31 -9.80 -5.15
N GLU A 8 -1.38 -9.45 -4.27
CA GLU A 8 -1.23 -8.10 -3.71
C GLU A 8 -0.94 -7.07 -4.81
N LEU A 9 0.04 -7.34 -5.69
CA LEU A 9 0.36 -6.44 -6.81
C LEU A 9 -0.83 -6.18 -7.74
N LYS A 10 -1.63 -7.22 -8.02
CA LYS A 10 -2.86 -7.05 -8.82
C LYS A 10 -3.86 -6.13 -8.13
N ARG A 11 -4.05 -6.28 -6.82
CA ARG A 11 -4.93 -5.41 -6.04
C ARG A 11 -4.42 -3.97 -6.04
N LEU A 12 -3.14 -3.76 -5.71
CA LEU A 12 -2.52 -2.43 -5.69
C LEU A 12 -2.61 -1.73 -7.04
N ARG A 13 -2.42 -2.45 -8.15
CA ARG A 13 -2.53 -1.86 -9.50
C ARG A 13 -3.97 -1.40 -9.79
N SER A 14 -4.99 -2.17 -9.41
CA SER A 14 -6.39 -1.75 -9.56
C SER A 14 -6.72 -0.50 -8.74
N VAL A 15 -6.20 -0.41 -7.51
CA VAL A 15 -6.41 0.78 -6.67
C VAL A 15 -5.68 1.99 -7.27
N LEU A 16 -4.46 1.81 -7.79
CA LEU A 16 -3.70 2.86 -8.46
C LEU A 16 -4.46 3.44 -9.66
N ASP A 17 -5.09 2.58 -10.46
CA ASP A 17 -5.88 3.02 -11.62
C ASP A 17 -7.07 3.88 -11.20
N VAL A 18 -7.74 3.53 -10.10
CA VAL A 18 -8.83 4.36 -9.53
C VAL A 18 -8.28 5.67 -8.99
N ALA A 19 -7.16 5.65 -8.27
CA ALA A 19 -6.51 6.83 -7.72
C ALA A 19 -6.10 7.83 -8.83
N LYS A 20 -5.54 7.31 -9.93
CA LYS A 20 -5.17 8.09 -11.13
C LYS A 20 -6.38 8.75 -11.79
N ARG A 21 -7.51 8.04 -11.89
CA ARG A 21 -8.76 8.61 -12.42
C ARG A 21 -9.31 9.74 -11.55
N ASN A 22 -9.12 9.66 -10.23
CA ASN A 22 -9.61 10.63 -9.27
C ASN A 22 -8.64 11.80 -9.00
N GLY A 23 -7.43 11.76 -9.57
CA GLY A 23 -6.43 12.82 -9.41
C GLY A 23 -5.88 12.98 -7.98
N ASN A 24 -5.96 11.94 -7.14
CA ASN A 24 -5.46 11.99 -5.77
C ASN A 24 -3.95 11.73 -5.74
N GLN A 25 -3.16 12.78 -5.98
CA GLN A 25 -1.71 12.69 -6.16
C GLN A 25 -0.97 12.04 -4.98
N LEU A 26 -1.31 12.42 -3.74
CA LEU A 26 -0.70 11.84 -2.54
C LEU A 26 -0.96 10.33 -2.45
N PHE A 27 -2.18 9.91 -2.77
CA PHE A 27 -2.56 8.50 -2.73
C PHE A 27 -1.90 7.69 -3.86
N ILE A 28 -1.74 8.30 -5.04
CA ILE A 28 -1.01 7.72 -6.17
C ILE A 28 0.44 7.43 -5.78
N GLU A 29 1.14 8.43 -5.23
CA GLU A 29 2.55 8.30 -4.80
C GLU A 29 2.72 7.24 -3.70
N ASN A 30 1.75 7.14 -2.80
CA ASN A 30 1.74 6.11 -1.78
C ASN A 30 1.65 4.71 -2.40
N ILE A 31 0.66 4.45 -3.26
CA ILE A 31 0.50 3.13 -3.87
C ILE A 31 1.69 2.76 -4.77
N GLU A 32 2.30 3.74 -5.44
CA GLU A 32 3.49 3.49 -6.25
C GLU A 32 4.69 3.04 -5.39
N ARG A 33 4.86 3.63 -4.19
CA ARG A 33 5.85 3.16 -3.19
C ARG A 33 5.53 1.76 -2.68
N GLU A 34 4.26 1.47 -2.42
CA GLU A 34 3.80 0.16 -1.97
C GLU A 34 4.09 -0.94 -3.00
N ILE A 35 3.75 -0.69 -4.27
CA ILE A 35 4.05 -1.59 -5.37
C ILE A 35 5.55 -1.85 -5.48
N ALA A 36 6.38 -0.82 -5.31
CA ALA A 36 7.83 -0.95 -5.37
C ALA A 36 8.38 -1.85 -4.24
N ALA A 37 7.85 -1.72 -3.03
CA ALA A 37 8.22 -2.57 -1.89
C ALA A 37 7.83 -4.03 -2.12
N VAL A 38 6.59 -4.29 -2.56
CA VAL A 38 6.11 -5.65 -2.85
C VAL A 38 6.93 -6.32 -3.96
N VAL A 39 7.32 -5.58 -5.01
CA VAL A 39 8.19 -6.10 -6.08
C VAL A 39 9.58 -6.49 -5.55
N ARG A 40 10.12 -5.74 -4.58
CA ARG A 40 11.39 -6.04 -3.91
C ARG A 40 11.29 -7.17 -2.88
N GLY A 41 10.07 -7.59 -2.54
CA GLY A 41 9.81 -8.51 -1.44
C GLY A 41 9.99 -7.88 -0.06
N GLU A 42 9.94 -6.56 0.01
CA GLU A 42 10.00 -5.77 1.24
C GLU A 42 8.58 -5.59 1.81
N CYS A 43 8.49 -5.33 3.12
CA CYS A 43 7.22 -4.99 3.76
C CYS A 43 6.71 -3.62 3.27
N SER A 44 5.38 -3.46 3.29
CA SER A 44 4.68 -2.20 3.04
C SER A 44 5.31 -1.04 3.83
N PRO A 45 5.84 0.01 3.17
CA PRO A 45 6.35 1.19 3.87
C PRO A 45 5.23 2.08 4.42
N LEU A 46 3.98 1.91 3.97
CA LEU A 46 2.90 2.86 4.26
C LEU A 46 2.25 2.71 5.62
N ILE A 47 2.44 1.57 6.29
CA ILE A 47 1.81 1.34 7.60
C ILE A 47 2.59 2.04 8.72
N GLU A 48 3.84 2.46 8.55
CA GLU A 48 4.56 3.11 9.67
C GLU A 48 4.55 4.64 9.63
N GLU A 49 4.64 5.24 8.44
CA GLU A 49 4.75 6.69 8.29
C GLU A 49 3.40 7.43 8.33
N TYR A 50 2.28 6.74 8.08
CA TYR A 50 0.94 7.37 7.97
C TYR A 50 -0.06 6.94 9.05
N LEU A 51 0.28 5.96 9.91
CA LEU A 51 -0.59 5.66 11.04
C LEU A 51 -0.46 6.78 12.07
N THR A 52 -1.59 7.39 12.41
CA THR A 52 -1.68 8.17 13.63
C THR A 52 -1.46 7.25 14.83
N GLU A 53 -1.16 7.82 16.01
CA GLU A 53 -1.06 7.01 17.24
C GLU A 53 -2.33 6.19 17.50
N GLU A 54 -3.50 6.70 17.11
CA GLU A 54 -4.79 6.01 17.17
C GLU A 54 -4.85 4.81 16.22
N ASP A 55 -4.39 4.97 14.97
CA ASP A 55 -4.38 3.88 14.00
C ASP A 55 -3.35 2.78 14.36
N ARG A 56 -2.28 3.12 15.09
CA ARG A 56 -1.31 2.14 15.63
C ARG A 56 -1.91 1.28 16.74
N SER A 57 -2.67 1.88 17.65
CA SER A 57 -3.33 1.19 18.76
C SER A 57 -4.34 0.12 18.31
N PHE A 58 -4.94 0.28 17.13
CA PHE A 58 -5.91 -0.68 16.60
C PHE A 58 -5.26 -1.96 16.08
N LYS A 59 -4.00 -1.89 15.62
CA LYS A 59 -3.23 -3.02 15.10
C LYS A 59 -2.79 -3.99 16.21
N ASP A 60 -2.57 -3.50 17.42
CA ASP A 60 -2.16 -4.32 18.58
C ASP A 60 -3.35 -5.01 19.27
N SER A 61 -4.58 -4.70 18.86
CA SER A 61 -5.82 -5.22 19.45
C SER A 61 -6.50 -6.32 18.61
N LEU A 62 -5.85 -6.81 17.55
CA LEU A 62 -6.29 -7.88 16.63
C LEU A 62 -5.33 -9.07 16.68
#